data_AF-A0A0F3GRY9-F1
#
_entry.id   AF-A0A0F3GRY9-F1
#
_cell.length_a   1.000
_cell.length_b   1.000
_cell.length_c   1.000
_cell.angle_alpha   90.00
_cell.angle_beta   90.00
_cell.angle_gamma   90.00
#
_symmetry.space_group_name_H-M   'P 1'
#
loop_
_entity.id
_entity.type
_entity.pdbx_description
1 polymer ?
#
loop_
_entity_poly.entity_id
_entity_poly.type
_entity_poly.pdbx_seq_one_letter_code
_entity_poly.pdbx_strand_id
1 'polypeptide(L)'
;MQALSLRAGPSSAPPSAPPSVLSSRLLPTPVLIPSLFPVLIPVIQYVFYIGNKPLKMANSIVEPNVKYQYELIDMRNIDCEKFLYSEKPQEMIISILCNLEAKGAKVYMKELLQRIKDFVSEETLRSKYIKQIEVMSLTRDLQDYILKEVGNMALTYDIEKDIRFKQGVERGLAQGIEKGLAQGLAKGEKKGQKEGQKEGQKKGLLEGIELALDIKFGSDGLALMMKIKKIDSLSTLKKIKEHIRKTSNIGELGKLIG
;
A
#
# COMPACT_ATOMS: atom_id res chain seq x y z
N MET A 1 35.72 33.95 1.88
CA MET A 1 36.06 35.39 1.94
C MET A 1 36.62 35.68 3.33
N GLN A 2 37.74 36.41 3.43
CA GLN A 2 38.34 37.01 4.65
C GLN A 2 38.75 36.00 5.77
N ALA A 3 39.98 35.88 6.29
CA ALA A 3 41.09 36.81 6.55
C ALA A 3 40.76 37.81 7.70
N LEU A 4 41.62 38.16 8.67
CA LEU A 4 43.09 38.10 8.81
C LEU A 4 43.55 37.88 10.29
N SER A 5 44.71 37.22 10.46
CA SER A 5 45.96 37.67 11.15
C SER A 5 45.97 38.36 12.53
N LEU A 6 46.93 37.94 13.37
CA LEU A 6 47.78 38.83 14.19
C LEU A 6 49.19 38.20 14.40
N ARG A 7 50.21 39.05 14.65
CA ARG A 7 51.65 38.78 14.43
C ARG A 7 52.49 39.04 15.70
N ALA A 8 53.52 38.22 15.94
CA ALA A 8 54.84 38.51 16.57
C ALA A 8 55.58 37.16 16.77
N GLY A 9 56.90 36.99 16.81
CA GLY A 9 58.11 37.83 16.62
C GLY A 9 59.35 36.88 16.74
N PRO A 10 60.56 37.24 16.28
CA PRO A 10 61.61 36.24 15.97
C PRO A 10 62.74 36.05 17.00
N SER A 11 63.49 34.94 16.80
CA SER A 11 64.92 34.74 17.11
C SER A 11 65.38 34.37 18.53
N SER A 12 65.86 33.13 18.71
CA SER A 12 67.27 32.82 19.04
C SER A 12 67.53 31.30 19.14
N ALA A 13 68.77 30.88 18.91
CA ALA A 13 69.31 29.50 18.97
C ALA A 13 70.83 29.61 19.31
N PRO A 14 71.63 28.54 19.53
CA PRO A 14 71.37 27.08 19.55
C PRO A 14 71.68 26.54 21.00
N PRO A 15 72.37 25.41 21.33
CA PRO A 15 72.84 24.24 20.55
C PRO A 15 72.72 22.82 21.19
N SER A 16 72.94 21.82 20.32
CA SER A 16 73.64 20.53 20.54
C SER A 16 73.32 19.61 21.75
N ALA A 17 72.62 18.50 21.45
CA ALA A 17 73.13 17.14 21.69
C ALA A 17 72.48 16.13 20.69
N PRO A 18 73.25 15.26 20.01
CA PRO A 18 72.73 14.25 19.07
C PRO A 18 72.24 12.95 19.78
N PRO A 19 71.59 12.02 19.08
CA PRO A 19 70.57 11.17 19.69
C PRO A 19 71.09 9.87 20.30
N SER A 20 70.37 9.36 21.32
CA SER A 20 70.45 7.95 21.71
C SER A 20 69.06 7.35 21.98
N VAL A 21 68.60 6.57 21.00
CA VAL A 21 67.79 5.36 21.14
C VAL A 21 66.69 5.36 22.21
N LEU A 22 65.48 5.80 21.84
CA LEU A 22 64.25 5.30 22.47
C LEU A 22 63.43 4.52 21.45
N SER A 23 63.43 3.19 21.68
CA SER A 23 62.71 2.17 20.92
C SER A 23 61.26 2.56 20.64
N SER A 24 60.84 2.34 19.40
CA SER A 24 59.43 2.34 18.99
C SER A 24 58.65 1.29 19.76
N ARG A 25 58.04 1.69 20.88
CA ARG A 25 56.99 0.93 21.56
C ARG A 25 55.67 1.65 21.37
N LEU A 26 54.91 1.19 20.38
CA LEU A 26 53.46 1.37 20.35
C LEU A 26 52.90 0.86 21.68
N LEU A 27 52.45 1.79 22.54
CA LEU A 27 51.75 1.42 23.77
C LEU A 27 50.44 0.74 23.38
N PRO A 28 50.17 -0.51 23.82
CA PRO A 28 48.88 -1.13 23.58
C PRO A 28 47.82 -0.40 24.43
N THR A 29 46.87 0.23 23.75
CA THR A 29 45.73 0.92 24.37
C THR A 29 44.45 0.06 24.48
N PRO A 30 44.46 -1.08 25.19
CA PRO A 30 43.22 -1.62 25.77
C PRO A 30 43.18 -1.59 27.31
N VAL A 31 44.30 -1.26 27.99
CA VAL A 31 44.44 -1.43 29.46
C VAL A 31 43.92 -0.23 30.29
N LEU A 32 43.45 0.85 29.65
CA LEU A 32 43.00 2.07 30.35
C LEU A 32 41.49 2.13 30.68
N ILE A 33 40.69 1.17 30.23
CA ILE A 33 39.26 1.10 30.58
C ILE A 33 39.03 0.54 32.00
N PRO A 34 39.73 -0.52 32.46
CA PRO A 34 39.51 -1.08 33.80
C PRO A 34 39.89 -0.15 34.96
N SER A 35 40.77 0.83 34.76
CA SER A 35 41.30 1.70 35.83
C SER A 35 40.37 2.85 36.25
N LEU A 36 39.25 3.07 35.55
CA LEU A 36 38.31 4.17 35.83
C LEU A 36 36.95 3.71 36.38
N PHE A 37 36.65 2.40 36.32
CA PHE A 37 35.43 1.82 36.88
C PHE A 37 35.78 0.50 37.61
N PRO A 38 35.81 0.47 38.96
CA PRO A 38 36.26 -0.70 39.73
C PRO A 38 35.26 -1.87 39.77
N VAL A 39 34.15 -1.80 39.03
CA VAL A 39 33.17 -2.88 38.90
C VAL A 39 32.88 -3.11 37.42
N LEU A 40 33.41 -4.20 36.88
CA LEU A 40 33.10 -4.65 35.52
C LEU A 40 31.74 -5.36 35.52
N ILE A 41 30.66 -4.62 35.27
CA ILE A 41 29.31 -5.21 35.16
C ILE A 41 29.24 -5.99 33.84
N PRO A 42 28.92 -7.31 33.85
CA PRO A 42 28.80 -8.07 32.63
C PRO A 42 27.60 -7.60 31.79
N VAL A 43 27.83 -7.35 30.50
CA VAL A 43 26.75 -7.01 29.57
C VAL A 43 26.03 -8.29 29.16
N ILE A 44 24.76 -8.40 29.51
CA ILE A 44 23.88 -9.52 29.13
C ILE A 44 22.89 -9.01 28.08
N GLN A 45 22.85 -9.64 26.90
CA GLN A 45 21.85 -9.33 25.88
C GLN A 45 20.67 -10.31 25.98
N TYR A 46 19.45 -9.76 25.92
CA TYR A 46 18.21 -10.50 25.75
C TYR A 46 17.58 -10.15 24.41
N VAL A 47 17.00 -11.15 23.74
CA VAL A 47 16.22 -11.01 22.50
C VAL A 47 14.83 -11.60 22.71
N PHE A 48 13.82 -10.73 22.66
CA PHE A 48 12.41 -11.11 22.77
C PHE A 48 11.84 -11.47 21.40
N TYR A 49 11.50 -12.75 21.22
CA TYR A 49 10.85 -13.24 20.02
C TYR A 49 9.33 -13.07 20.10
N ILE A 50 8.79 -12.26 19.19
CA ILE A 50 7.37 -11.89 19.11
C ILE A 50 6.67 -12.46 17.87
N GLY A 51 7.35 -13.32 17.09
CA GLY A 51 6.77 -13.89 15.87
C GLY A 51 5.59 -14.82 16.16
N ASN A 52 4.72 -15.03 15.16
CA ASN A 52 3.54 -15.91 15.30
C ASN A 52 3.89 -17.40 15.11
N LYS A 53 4.99 -17.71 14.42
CA LYS A 53 5.49 -19.07 14.18
C LYS A 53 6.41 -19.54 15.33
N PRO A 54 6.70 -20.84 15.46
CA PRO A 54 7.71 -21.32 16.40
C PRO A 54 9.09 -20.68 16.19
N LEU A 55 9.75 -20.30 17.29
CA LEU A 55 11.13 -19.84 17.30
C LEU A 55 12.06 -20.91 16.70
N LYS A 56 12.93 -20.49 15.77
CA LYS A 56 13.96 -21.32 15.13
C LYS A 56 15.34 -20.66 15.09
N MET A 57 15.48 -19.49 15.71
CA MET A 57 16.73 -18.73 15.75
C MET A 57 17.69 -19.37 16.75
N ALA A 58 18.96 -19.50 16.39
CA ALA A 58 20.01 -19.94 17.31
C ALA A 58 20.43 -18.77 18.22
N ASN A 59 20.69 -19.06 19.50
CA ASN A 59 21.06 -18.08 20.53
C ASN A 59 22.57 -17.75 20.58
N SER A 60 23.35 -18.25 19.62
CA SER A 60 24.81 -18.07 19.57
C SER A 60 25.33 -17.94 18.14
N ILE A 61 26.48 -17.26 18.02
CA ILE A 61 27.24 -17.07 16.78
C ILE A 61 28.68 -17.51 17.07
N VAL A 62 29.19 -18.44 16.27
CA VAL A 62 30.54 -19.00 16.42
C VAL A 62 31.25 -18.94 15.08
N GLU A 63 32.17 -18.00 14.97
CA GLU A 63 33.06 -17.74 13.82
C GLU A 63 34.52 -17.78 14.30
N PRO A 64 35.53 -17.90 13.42
CA PRO A 64 36.93 -18.12 13.81
C PRO A 64 37.49 -17.15 14.87
N ASN A 65 37.05 -15.89 14.85
CA ASN A 65 37.46 -14.85 15.80
C ASN A 65 36.29 -14.20 16.56
N VAL A 66 35.07 -14.73 16.47
CA VAL A 66 33.88 -14.20 17.16
C VAL A 66 33.12 -15.34 17.82
N LYS A 67 32.99 -15.27 19.15
CA LYS A 67 32.09 -16.12 19.93
C LYS A 67 31.12 -15.22 20.67
N TYR A 68 29.86 -15.31 20.31
CA TYR A 68 28.81 -14.47 20.88
C TYR A 68 27.61 -15.33 21.29
N GLN A 69 26.99 -14.99 22.41
CA GLN A 69 25.79 -15.64 22.93
C GLN A 69 24.88 -14.56 23.53
N TYR A 70 23.58 -14.78 23.41
CA TYR A 70 22.54 -13.94 23.96
C TYR A 70 21.37 -14.81 24.44
N GLU A 71 20.54 -14.28 25.33
CA GLU A 71 19.39 -15.01 25.87
C GLU A 71 18.17 -14.82 24.96
N LEU A 72 17.61 -15.92 24.45
CA LEU A 72 16.41 -15.91 23.60
C LEU A 72 15.16 -16.20 24.43
N ILE A 73 14.21 -15.26 24.44
CA ILE A 73 12.93 -15.39 25.12
C ILE A 73 11.82 -15.45 24.07
N ASP A 74 11.17 -16.61 23.91
CA ASP A 74 9.94 -16.72 23.12
C ASP A 74 8.74 -16.28 23.97
N MET A 75 8.14 -15.15 23.61
CA MET A 75 7.01 -14.58 24.35
C MET A 75 5.81 -15.54 24.41
N ARG A 76 5.67 -16.43 23.41
CA ARG A 76 4.58 -17.43 23.35
C ARG A 76 4.71 -18.53 24.42
N ASN A 77 5.85 -18.61 25.11
CA ASN A 77 6.07 -19.54 26.22
C ASN A 77 5.82 -18.87 27.59
N ILE A 78 5.47 -17.58 27.62
CA ILE A 78 5.16 -16.82 28.83
C ILE A 78 3.64 -16.74 28.98
N ASP A 79 3.12 -16.99 30.17
CA ASP A 79 1.71 -16.75 30.50
C ASP A 79 1.39 -15.24 30.48
N CYS A 80 0.34 -14.84 29.77
CA CYS A 80 -0.09 -13.44 29.70
C CYS A 80 -0.48 -12.85 31.06
N GLU A 81 -0.93 -13.67 32.03
CA GLU A 81 -1.35 -13.18 33.35
C GLU A 81 -0.22 -12.49 34.12
N LYS A 82 1.03 -12.90 33.90
CA LYS A 82 2.24 -12.30 34.51
C LYS A 82 2.37 -10.81 34.23
N PHE A 83 1.81 -10.34 33.11
CA PHE A 83 1.89 -8.95 32.67
C PHE A 83 0.52 -8.26 32.68
N LEU A 84 -0.56 -8.99 32.42
CA LEU A 84 -1.94 -8.48 32.45
C LEU A 84 -2.27 -7.83 33.80
N TYR A 85 -1.81 -8.43 34.89
CA TYR A 85 -2.06 -7.95 36.26
C TYR A 85 -1.03 -6.95 36.80
N SER A 86 -0.07 -6.50 35.97
CA SER A 86 0.85 -5.42 36.35
C SER A 86 0.10 -4.12 36.71
N GLU A 87 0.76 -3.26 37.47
CA GLU A 87 0.34 -1.88 37.75
C GLU A 87 0.82 -0.90 36.66
N LYS A 88 1.70 -1.34 35.75
CA LYS A 88 2.22 -0.50 34.65
C LYS A 88 1.47 -0.81 33.35
N PRO A 89 0.75 0.14 32.74
CA PRO A 89 0.03 -0.08 31.47
C PRO A 89 0.92 -0.62 30.34
N GLN A 90 2.19 -0.24 30.31
CA GLN A 90 3.15 -0.71 29.31
C GLN A 90 3.40 -2.22 29.39
N GLU A 91 3.41 -2.79 30.60
CA GLU A 91 3.54 -4.23 30.83
C GLU A 91 2.22 -4.93 30.46
N MET A 92 1.07 -4.39 30.89
CA MET A 92 -0.26 -4.90 30.49
C MET A 92 -0.38 -5.01 28.96
N ILE A 93 0.08 -4.02 28.20
CA ILE A 93 0.02 -4.03 26.73
C ILE A 93 0.87 -5.17 26.15
N ILE A 94 2.09 -5.38 26.68
CA ILE A 94 2.98 -6.46 26.23
C ILE A 94 2.38 -7.85 26.51
N SER A 95 1.45 -7.99 27.46
CA SER A 95 0.75 -9.25 27.71
C SER A 95 0.03 -9.81 26.48
N ILE A 96 -0.33 -8.99 25.47
CA ILE A 96 -0.96 -9.49 24.23
C ILE A 96 -0.02 -10.33 23.38
N LEU A 97 1.30 -10.17 23.56
CA LEU A 97 2.32 -10.95 22.85
C LEU A 97 2.58 -12.33 23.50
N CYS A 98 1.94 -12.62 24.65
CA CYS A 98 2.17 -13.81 25.45
C CYS A 98 1.23 -14.97 25.09
N ASN A 99 1.35 -16.12 25.77
CA ASN A 99 0.39 -17.22 25.66
C ASN A 99 -0.96 -16.83 26.27
N LEU A 100 -2.05 -17.11 25.55
CA LEU A 100 -3.43 -16.86 25.97
C LEU A 100 -4.22 -18.13 26.31
N GLU A 101 -3.64 -19.32 26.12
CA GLU A 101 -4.35 -20.61 26.12
C GLU A 101 -5.14 -20.89 27.41
N ALA A 102 -4.67 -20.42 28.57
CA ALA A 102 -5.36 -20.61 29.85
C ALA A 102 -6.71 -19.85 29.96
N LYS A 103 -6.86 -18.72 29.26
CA LYS A 103 -8.07 -17.86 29.33
C LYS A 103 -8.91 -17.84 28.06
N GLY A 104 -8.28 -18.08 26.91
CA GLY A 104 -8.89 -17.88 25.60
C GLY A 104 -9.00 -16.41 25.20
N ALA A 105 -8.81 -16.14 23.91
CA ALA A 105 -8.67 -14.79 23.35
C ALA A 105 -9.77 -13.80 23.76
N LYS A 106 -11.05 -14.20 23.74
CA LYS A 106 -12.17 -13.29 24.04
C LYS A 106 -12.18 -12.80 25.48
N VAL A 107 -12.00 -13.70 26.45
CA VAL A 107 -12.02 -13.36 27.88
C VAL A 107 -10.85 -12.46 28.21
N TYR A 108 -9.66 -12.86 27.76
CA TYR A 108 -8.43 -12.10 27.89
C TYR A 108 -8.55 -10.68 27.31
N MET A 109 -9.04 -10.53 26.07
CA MET A 109 -9.12 -9.21 25.42
C MET A 109 -10.06 -8.25 26.14
N LYS A 110 -11.21 -8.74 26.62
CA LYS A 110 -12.15 -7.95 27.42
C LYS A 110 -11.50 -7.50 28.74
N GLU A 111 -10.79 -8.40 29.42
CA GLU A 111 -10.11 -8.09 30.68
C GLU A 111 -8.96 -7.07 30.49
N LEU A 112 -8.13 -7.23 29.45
CA LEU A 112 -7.07 -6.28 29.13
C LEU A 112 -7.61 -4.86 28.88
N LEU A 113 -8.63 -4.74 28.02
CA LEU A 113 -9.22 -3.44 27.70
C LEU A 113 -9.90 -2.80 28.93
N GLN A 114 -10.51 -3.61 29.80
CA GLN A 114 -11.08 -3.15 31.06
C GLN A 114 -9.99 -2.65 32.01
N ARG A 115 -8.91 -3.41 32.23
CA ARG A 115 -7.79 -2.97 33.07
C ARG A 115 -7.12 -1.70 32.56
N ILE A 116 -6.92 -1.56 31.25
CA ILE A 116 -6.39 -0.33 30.64
C ILE A 116 -7.34 0.85 30.85
N LYS A 117 -8.66 0.63 30.77
CA LYS A 117 -9.67 1.67 31.06
C LYS A 117 -9.63 2.11 32.53
N ASP A 118 -9.46 1.17 33.45
CA ASP A 118 -9.50 1.44 34.89
C ASP A 118 -8.20 2.09 35.40
N PHE A 119 -7.03 1.68 34.87
CA PHE A 119 -5.73 2.28 35.23
C PHE A 119 -5.42 3.60 34.50
N VAL A 120 -6.04 3.87 33.35
CA VAL A 120 -5.72 5.04 32.50
C VAL A 120 -6.98 5.89 32.30
N SER A 121 -7.21 6.79 33.26
CA SER A 121 -8.35 7.71 33.28
C SER A 121 -8.33 8.74 32.14
N GLU A 122 -7.15 9.25 31.77
CA GLU A 122 -6.97 10.23 30.71
C GLU A 122 -7.20 9.60 29.31
N GLU A 123 -8.09 10.21 28.52
CA GLU A 123 -8.62 9.61 27.30
C GLU A 123 -7.60 9.51 26.17
N THR A 124 -6.76 10.51 25.95
CA THR A 124 -5.80 10.51 24.84
C THR A 124 -4.68 9.49 25.05
N LEU A 125 -4.19 9.33 26.28
CA LEU A 125 -3.24 8.31 26.69
C LEU A 125 -3.86 6.90 26.66
N ARG A 126 -5.11 6.75 27.10
CA ARG A 126 -5.86 5.49 26.97
C ARG A 126 -6.02 5.09 25.50
N SER A 127 -6.42 6.02 24.63
CA SER A 127 -6.54 5.78 23.18
C SER A 127 -5.20 5.45 22.52
N LYS A 128 -4.09 6.07 22.97
CA LYS A 128 -2.72 5.69 22.56
C LYS A 128 -2.40 4.24 22.92
N TYR A 129 -2.78 3.77 24.12
CA TYR A 129 -2.54 2.39 24.54
C TYR A 129 -3.43 1.37 23.83
N ILE A 130 -4.72 1.67 23.63
CA ILE A 130 -5.63 0.84 22.82
C ILE A 130 -5.08 0.66 21.41
N LYS A 131 -4.56 1.73 20.79
CA LYS A 131 -3.91 1.67 19.48
C LYS A 131 -2.63 0.81 19.47
N GLN A 132 -1.85 0.81 20.54
CA GLN A 132 -0.68 -0.08 20.67
C GLN A 132 -1.11 -1.56 20.76
N ILE A 133 -2.15 -1.84 21.53
CA ILE A 133 -2.78 -3.17 21.63
C ILE A 133 -3.27 -3.64 20.26
N GLU A 134 -4.00 -2.78 19.53
CA GLU A 134 -4.45 -3.02 18.15
C GLU A 134 -3.27 -3.38 17.23
N VAL A 135 -2.21 -2.56 17.19
CA VAL A 135 -1.04 -2.84 16.34
C VAL A 135 -0.33 -4.14 16.74
N MET A 136 -0.15 -4.42 18.03
CA MET A 136 0.49 -5.65 18.49
C MET A 136 -0.35 -6.91 18.18
N SER A 137 -1.68 -6.79 18.26
CA SER A 137 -2.63 -7.89 18.00
C SER A 137 -2.53 -8.50 16.59
N LEU A 138 -2.02 -7.73 15.62
CA LEU A 138 -1.73 -8.19 14.25
C LEU A 138 -0.73 -9.35 14.22
N THR A 139 0.14 -9.47 15.24
CA THR A 139 1.14 -10.54 15.33
C THR A 139 0.60 -11.84 15.97
N ARG A 140 -0.68 -11.83 16.37
CA ARG A 140 -1.35 -12.89 17.15
C ARG A 140 -2.75 -13.23 16.62
N ASP A 141 -3.18 -12.63 15.51
CA ASP A 141 -4.50 -12.80 14.89
C ASP A 141 -5.68 -12.45 15.83
N LEU A 142 -5.52 -11.42 16.68
CA LEU A 142 -6.50 -11.04 17.72
C LEU A 142 -7.38 -9.82 17.36
N GLN A 143 -7.20 -9.24 16.17
CA GLN A 143 -7.88 -8.04 15.67
C GLN A 143 -9.41 -8.09 15.82
N ASP A 144 -10.03 -9.18 15.39
CA ASP A 144 -11.49 -9.39 15.42
C ASP A 144 -12.09 -9.32 16.83
N TYR A 145 -11.31 -9.63 17.87
CA TYR A 145 -11.74 -9.53 19.26
C TYR A 145 -11.67 -8.09 19.75
N ILE A 146 -10.62 -7.35 19.39
CA ILE A 146 -10.43 -5.93 19.74
C ILE A 146 -11.54 -5.08 19.14
N LEU A 147 -11.82 -5.23 17.84
CA LEU A 147 -12.86 -4.44 17.17
C LEU A 147 -14.23 -4.63 17.82
N LYS A 148 -14.56 -5.86 18.23
CA LYS A 148 -15.83 -6.18 18.92
C LYS A 148 -15.87 -5.57 20.32
N GLU A 149 -14.85 -5.80 21.15
CA GLU A 149 -14.87 -5.34 22.54
C GLU A 149 -14.69 -3.82 22.67
N VAL A 150 -13.90 -3.16 21.81
CA VAL A 150 -13.78 -1.68 21.77
C VAL A 150 -15.13 -1.04 21.45
N GLY A 151 -15.87 -1.58 20.47
CA GLY A 151 -17.23 -1.16 20.16
C GLY A 151 -18.21 -1.38 21.32
N ASN A 152 -18.21 -2.58 21.91
CA ASN A 152 -19.05 -2.92 23.06
C ASN A 152 -18.81 -2.02 24.29
N MET A 153 -17.55 -1.63 24.52
CA MET A 153 -17.13 -0.83 25.68
C MET A 153 -17.24 0.69 25.46
N ALA A 154 -17.69 1.12 24.27
CA ALA A 154 -17.74 2.51 23.81
C ALA A 154 -16.41 3.25 24.01
N LEU A 155 -15.28 2.57 23.74
CA LEU A 155 -13.95 3.16 23.85
C LEU A 155 -13.68 4.03 22.61
N THR A 156 -13.93 5.33 22.75
CA THR A 156 -13.79 6.34 21.69
C THR A 156 -12.34 6.55 21.28
N TYR A 157 -12.00 6.17 20.04
CA TYR A 157 -10.82 6.68 19.35
C TYR A 157 -11.17 7.06 17.91
N ASP A 158 -10.70 8.23 17.48
CA ASP A 158 -11.00 8.79 16.17
C ASP A 158 -10.10 8.16 15.10
N ILE A 159 -10.63 7.15 14.41
CA ILE A 159 -9.94 6.47 13.31
C ILE A 159 -9.77 7.35 12.07
N GLU A 160 -10.65 8.34 11.86
CA GLU A 160 -10.57 9.24 10.70
C GLU A 160 -9.36 10.16 10.78
N LYS A 161 -8.87 10.46 11.99
CA LYS A 161 -7.61 11.17 12.21
C LYS A 161 -6.37 10.32 11.92
N ASP A 162 -6.47 8.99 11.85
CA ASP A 162 -5.31 8.12 11.64
C ASP A 162 -4.68 8.26 10.24
N ILE A 163 -3.34 8.27 10.21
CA ILE A 163 -2.57 8.48 8.97
C ILE A 163 -2.68 7.27 8.04
N ARG A 164 -2.73 6.03 8.55
CA ARG A 164 -2.91 4.83 7.73
C ARG A 164 -4.33 4.72 7.21
N PHE A 165 -5.33 5.09 8.01
CA PHE A 165 -6.71 5.19 7.54
C PHE A 165 -6.83 6.19 6.37
N LYS A 166 -6.30 7.41 6.52
CA LYS A 166 -6.26 8.40 5.43
C LYS A 166 -5.56 7.90 4.17
N GLN A 167 -4.39 7.25 4.31
CA GLN A 167 -3.69 6.60 3.19
C GLN A 167 -4.54 5.50 2.53
N GLY A 168 -5.33 4.76 3.29
CA GLY A 168 -6.28 3.76 2.79
C GLY A 168 -7.41 4.38 1.97
N VAL A 169 -8.04 5.43 2.49
CA VAL A 169 -9.12 6.19 1.81
C VAL A 169 -8.61 6.82 0.52
N GLU A 170 -7.44 7.48 0.56
CA GLU A 170 -6.81 8.10 -0.62
C GLU A 170 -6.54 7.07 -1.73
N ARG A 171 -5.94 5.92 -1.39
CA ARG A 171 -5.71 4.81 -2.33
C ARG A 171 -7.01 4.24 -2.87
N GLY A 172 -8.02 4.06 -2.03
CA GLY A 172 -9.34 3.57 -2.43
C GLY A 172 -10.03 4.51 -3.42
N LEU A 173 -9.98 5.82 -3.17
CA LEU A 173 -10.51 6.85 -4.05
C LEU A 173 -9.76 6.89 -5.40
N ALA A 174 -8.42 6.87 -5.38
CA ALA A 174 -7.60 6.84 -6.58
C ALA A 174 -7.92 5.62 -7.47
N GLN A 175 -7.97 4.41 -6.88
CA GLN A 175 -8.37 3.20 -7.60
C GLN A 175 -9.81 3.24 -8.10
N GLY A 176 -10.73 3.88 -7.36
CA GLY A 176 -12.12 4.08 -7.77
C GLY A 176 -12.24 4.97 -9.00
N ILE A 177 -11.52 6.10 -9.01
CA ILE A 177 -11.46 7.05 -10.13
C ILE A 177 -10.84 6.37 -11.35
N GLU A 178 -9.70 5.69 -11.19
CA GLU A 178 -9.01 4.98 -12.28
C GLU A 178 -9.92 3.92 -12.94
N LYS A 179 -10.53 3.05 -12.14
CA LYS A 179 -11.47 2.02 -12.62
C LYS A 179 -12.70 2.64 -13.28
N GLY A 180 -13.26 3.70 -12.70
CA GLY A 180 -14.42 4.42 -13.25
C GLY A 180 -14.12 5.04 -14.62
N LEU A 181 -12.97 5.71 -14.74
CA LEU A 181 -12.52 6.35 -15.98
C LEU A 181 -12.20 5.31 -17.07
N ALA A 182 -11.47 4.25 -16.74
CA ALA A 182 -11.17 3.16 -17.67
C ALA A 182 -12.44 2.47 -18.20
N GLN A 183 -13.42 2.19 -17.32
CA GLN A 183 -14.72 1.65 -17.73
C GLN A 183 -15.54 2.64 -18.57
N GLY A 184 -15.48 3.93 -18.23
CA GLY A 184 -16.14 5.01 -18.98
C GLY A 184 -15.62 5.11 -20.40
N LEU A 185 -14.30 5.21 -20.57
CA LEU A 185 -13.64 5.23 -21.89
C LEU A 185 -13.96 3.98 -22.70
N ALA A 186 -13.76 2.78 -22.15
CA ALA A 186 -14.03 1.53 -22.88
C ALA A 186 -15.51 1.36 -23.31
N LYS A 187 -16.46 1.90 -22.55
CA LYS A 187 -17.88 1.96 -22.94
C LYS A 187 -18.11 3.01 -24.03
N GLY A 188 -17.52 4.20 -23.90
CA GLY A 188 -17.58 5.30 -24.86
C GLY A 188 -17.03 4.89 -26.23
N GLU A 189 -15.82 4.34 -26.28
CA GLU A 189 -15.19 3.83 -27.50
C GLU A 189 -16.03 2.75 -28.18
N LYS A 190 -16.51 1.74 -27.44
CA LYS A 190 -17.37 0.67 -28.00
C LYS A 190 -18.69 1.21 -28.54
N LYS A 191 -19.26 2.27 -27.94
CA LYS A 191 -20.46 2.93 -28.46
C LYS A 191 -20.14 3.72 -29.73
N GLY A 192 -19.14 4.59 -29.67
CA GLY A 192 -18.70 5.42 -30.80
C GLY A 192 -18.27 4.60 -32.02
N GLN A 193 -17.53 3.50 -31.83
CA GLN A 193 -17.18 2.56 -32.90
C GLN A 193 -18.43 1.93 -33.53
N LYS A 194 -19.42 1.50 -32.74
CA LYS A 194 -20.67 0.91 -33.27
C LYS A 194 -21.52 1.93 -34.03
N GLU A 195 -21.58 3.17 -33.55
CA GLU A 195 -22.33 4.25 -34.19
C GLU A 195 -21.63 4.70 -35.49
N GLY A 196 -20.32 4.96 -35.44
CA GLY A 196 -19.50 5.28 -36.61
C GLY A 196 -19.47 4.17 -37.67
N GLN A 197 -19.41 2.89 -37.28
CA GLN A 197 -19.53 1.77 -38.22
C GLN A 197 -20.90 1.72 -38.90
N LYS A 198 -21.99 1.97 -38.16
CA LYS A 198 -23.34 2.02 -38.75
C LYS A 198 -23.48 3.20 -39.72
N GLU A 199 -22.98 4.38 -39.35
CA GLU A 199 -23.04 5.57 -40.19
C GLU A 199 -22.18 5.41 -41.45
N GLY A 200 -20.95 4.91 -41.31
CA GLY A 200 -20.07 4.60 -42.45
C GLY A 200 -20.67 3.55 -43.39
N GLN A 201 -21.27 2.48 -42.84
CA GLN A 201 -22.02 1.51 -43.65
C GLN A 201 -23.23 2.15 -44.33
N LYS A 202 -23.92 3.11 -43.71
CA LYS A 202 -25.06 3.82 -44.32
C LYS A 202 -24.60 4.68 -45.50
N LYS A 203 -23.54 5.47 -45.32
CA LYS A 203 -22.96 6.34 -46.36
C LYS A 203 -22.48 5.53 -47.57
N GLY A 204 -21.60 4.56 -47.38
CA GLY A 204 -21.09 3.73 -48.48
C GLY A 204 -22.18 2.89 -49.17
N LEU A 205 -23.25 2.51 -48.46
CA LEU A 205 -24.39 1.83 -49.06
C LEU A 205 -25.30 2.78 -49.87
N LEU A 206 -25.46 4.03 -49.44
CA LEU A 206 -26.16 5.06 -50.22
C LEU A 206 -25.37 5.41 -51.48
N GLU A 207 -24.06 5.63 -51.37
CA GLU A 207 -23.15 5.87 -52.51
C GLU A 207 -23.19 4.72 -53.52
N GLY A 208 -23.12 3.47 -53.04
CA GLY A 208 -23.21 2.29 -53.90
C GLY A 208 -24.60 2.09 -54.55
N ILE A 209 -25.67 2.56 -53.91
CA ILE A 209 -27.03 2.59 -54.50
C ILE A 209 -27.13 3.70 -55.56
N GLU A 210 -26.58 4.89 -55.28
CA GLU A 210 -26.55 6.04 -56.18
C GLU A 210 -25.84 5.69 -57.49
N LEU A 211 -24.64 5.11 -57.40
CA LEU A 211 -23.88 4.60 -58.55
C LEU A 211 -24.61 3.50 -59.33
N ALA A 212 -25.26 2.55 -58.63
CA ALA A 212 -25.97 1.45 -59.28
C ALA A 212 -27.26 1.89 -60.00
N LEU A 213 -27.93 2.94 -59.47
CA LEU A 213 -29.08 3.56 -60.12
C LEU A 213 -28.68 4.36 -61.35
N ASP A 214 -27.59 5.12 -61.27
CA ASP A 214 -27.03 5.86 -62.41
C ASP A 214 -26.64 4.92 -63.57
N ILE A 215 -25.85 3.87 -63.27
CA ILE A 215 -25.40 2.89 -64.28
C ILE A 215 -26.57 2.14 -64.95
N LYS A 216 -27.64 1.78 -64.21
CA LYS A 216 -28.75 0.97 -64.75
C LYS A 216 -29.92 1.78 -65.31
N PHE A 217 -30.16 2.98 -64.81
CA PHE A 217 -31.38 3.75 -65.07
C PHE A 217 -31.14 5.27 -65.26
N GLY A 218 -29.90 5.75 -65.20
CA GLY A 218 -29.52 7.15 -65.44
C GLY A 218 -30.29 8.16 -64.56
N SER A 219 -30.68 9.28 -65.18
CA SER A 219 -31.42 10.38 -64.54
C SER A 219 -32.67 9.94 -63.79
N ASP A 220 -33.42 8.98 -64.35
CA ASP A 220 -34.68 8.52 -63.78
C ASP A 220 -34.42 7.69 -62.51
N GLY A 221 -33.33 6.92 -62.49
CA GLY A 221 -32.81 6.24 -61.31
C GLY A 221 -32.42 7.23 -60.21
N LEU A 222 -31.65 8.26 -60.57
CA LEU A 222 -31.17 9.27 -59.62
C LEU A 222 -32.32 10.06 -58.96
N ALA A 223 -33.45 10.28 -59.63
CA ALA A 223 -34.62 10.93 -59.05
C ALA A 223 -35.15 10.21 -57.77
N LEU A 224 -34.96 8.89 -57.65
CA LEU A 224 -35.34 8.13 -56.46
C LEU A 224 -34.45 8.38 -55.24
N MET A 225 -33.22 8.90 -55.42
CA MET A 225 -32.28 9.14 -54.30
C MET A 225 -32.81 10.14 -53.27
N MET A 226 -33.64 11.09 -53.68
CA MET A 226 -34.36 12.03 -52.81
C MET A 226 -35.24 11.33 -51.75
N LYS A 227 -35.77 10.14 -52.08
CA LYS A 227 -36.53 9.30 -51.14
C LYS A 227 -35.59 8.36 -50.38
N ILE A 228 -34.64 7.71 -51.06
CA ILE A 228 -33.73 6.71 -50.47
C ILE A 228 -32.84 7.33 -49.38
N LYS A 229 -32.35 8.57 -49.55
CA LYS A 229 -31.52 9.27 -48.53
C LYS A 229 -32.25 9.51 -47.20
N LYS A 230 -33.59 9.47 -47.18
CA LYS A 230 -34.43 9.57 -45.96
C LYS A 230 -34.59 8.24 -45.20
N ILE A 231 -34.10 7.12 -45.74
CA ILE A 231 -34.24 5.80 -45.12
C ILE A 231 -33.08 5.58 -44.13
N ASP A 232 -33.39 5.50 -42.84
CA ASP A 232 -32.39 5.20 -41.80
C ASP A 232 -32.07 3.71 -41.63
N SER A 233 -32.96 2.83 -42.08
CA SER A 233 -32.81 1.39 -41.92
C SER A 233 -31.78 0.80 -42.90
N LEU A 234 -30.62 0.41 -42.38
CA LEU A 234 -29.59 -0.33 -43.11
C LEU A 234 -30.12 -1.62 -43.76
N SER A 235 -31.09 -2.30 -43.17
CA SER A 235 -31.68 -3.51 -43.77
C SER A 235 -32.56 -3.20 -44.98
N THR A 236 -33.29 -2.08 -44.95
CA THR A 236 -34.09 -1.60 -46.08
C THR A 236 -33.20 -1.14 -47.22
N LEU A 237 -32.13 -0.39 -46.94
CA LEU A 237 -31.13 -0.01 -47.94
C LEU A 237 -30.46 -1.25 -48.58
N LYS A 238 -30.13 -2.29 -47.79
CA LYS A 238 -29.59 -3.55 -48.34
C LYS A 238 -30.59 -4.26 -49.26
N LYS A 239 -31.88 -4.29 -48.90
CA LYS A 239 -32.95 -4.83 -49.78
C LYS A 239 -33.06 -4.06 -51.09
N ILE A 240 -33.05 -2.72 -51.03
CA ILE A 240 -33.07 -1.84 -52.21
C ILE A 240 -31.88 -2.14 -53.13
N LYS A 241 -30.66 -2.22 -52.58
CA LYS A 241 -29.44 -2.57 -53.34
C LYS A 241 -29.54 -3.92 -54.07
N GLU A 242 -30.05 -4.96 -53.41
CA GLU A 242 -30.25 -6.28 -54.06
C GLU A 242 -31.42 -6.29 -55.07
N HIS A 243 -32.42 -5.42 -54.90
CA HIS A 243 -33.51 -5.29 -55.87
C HIS A 243 -33.05 -4.57 -57.15
N ILE A 244 -32.29 -3.47 -57.01
CA ILE A 244 -31.61 -2.77 -58.13
C ILE A 244 -30.78 -3.74 -58.96
N ARG A 245 -30.07 -4.68 -58.33
CA ARG A 245 -29.28 -5.68 -59.02
C ARG A 245 -30.13 -6.59 -59.94
N LYS A 246 -31.29 -7.05 -59.46
CA LYS A 246 -32.14 -8.04 -60.15
C LYS A 246 -33.12 -7.45 -61.17
N THR A 247 -33.69 -6.29 -60.85
CA THR A 247 -34.80 -5.71 -61.62
C THR A 247 -34.28 -4.87 -62.81
N SER A 248 -34.99 -4.94 -63.94
CA SER A 248 -34.72 -4.13 -65.14
C SER A 248 -35.75 -3.00 -65.36
N ASN A 249 -36.76 -2.89 -64.50
CA ASN A 249 -37.84 -1.90 -64.58
C ASN A 249 -37.84 -0.98 -63.35
N ILE A 250 -37.63 0.32 -63.56
CA ILE A 250 -37.58 1.31 -62.48
C ILE A 250 -38.92 1.50 -61.74
N GLY A 251 -40.05 1.25 -62.41
CA GLY A 251 -41.39 1.41 -61.81
C GLY A 251 -41.68 0.46 -60.65
N GLU A 252 -41.05 -0.72 -60.64
CA GLU A 252 -41.14 -1.68 -59.53
C GLU A 252 -40.34 -1.20 -58.32
N LEU A 253 -39.18 -0.58 -58.58
CA LEU A 253 -38.31 0.04 -57.58
C LEU A 253 -39.02 1.19 -56.86
N GLY A 254 -39.77 2.02 -57.59
CA GLY A 254 -40.58 3.10 -57.03
C GLY A 254 -41.64 2.64 -56.02
N LYS A 255 -42.21 1.43 -56.20
CA LYS A 255 -43.20 0.83 -55.27
C LYS A 255 -42.59 0.32 -53.97
N LEU A 256 -41.27 0.11 -53.93
CA LEU A 256 -40.53 -0.41 -52.77
C LEU A 256 -39.93 0.72 -51.90
N ILE A 257 -39.94 1.95 -52.43
CA ILE A 257 -39.42 3.18 -51.80
C ILE A 257 -40.56 4.17 -51.47
N GLY A 258 -41.77 3.92 -51.99
CA GLY A 258 -42.98 4.72 -51.75
C GLY A 258 -43.71 4.36 -50.47
#